data_AF-A0AAJ7SAS0-F1
#
_entry.id   AF-A0AAJ7SAS0-F1
#
_cell.length_a   1.000
_cell.length_b   1.000
_cell.length_c   1.000
_cell.angle_alpha   90.00
_cell.angle_beta   90.00
_cell.angle_gamma   90.00
#
_symmetry.space_group_name_H-M   'P 1'
#
loop_
_entity.id
_entity.type
_entity.pdbx_description
1 polymer ?
#
loop_
_entity_poly.entity_id
_entity_poly.type
_entity_poly.pdbx_seq_one_letter_code
_entity_poly.pdbx_strand_id
1 'polypeptide(L)'
;MRNKRQSHVKDAHVLNAPVSGSDSVNIVTNHFSSPPDSKREEFRKYLERAGVLDALTKVLVSLYEEPEKPDDALEYIRQNLGGITEADIEVETLKKELDEAKAKITELKAKLVKYEADEGADN
;
A
#
# COMPACT_ATOMS: atom_id res chain seq x y z
N MET A 1 33.00 47.44 21.49
CA MET A 1 31.80 47.45 22.34
C MET A 1 31.10 46.11 22.23
N ARG A 2 30.85 45.47 23.38
CA ARG A 2 30.11 44.20 23.52
C ARG A 2 28.62 44.47 23.27
N ASN A 3 27.91 43.54 22.62
CA ASN A 3 26.49 43.39 22.93
C ASN A 3 26.09 41.91 22.95
N LYS A 4 25.96 41.42 24.19
CA LYS A 4 25.33 40.17 24.61
C LYS A 4 23.85 40.22 24.24
N ARG A 5 23.33 39.16 23.62
CA ARG A 5 21.90 38.85 23.67
C ARG A 5 21.70 37.52 24.38
N GLN A 6 21.26 37.66 25.63
CA GLN A 6 20.61 36.69 26.51
C GLN A 6 19.55 35.87 25.75
N SER A 7 19.66 34.54 25.77
CA SER A 7 18.88 33.60 26.59
C SER A 7 17.36 33.75 26.47
N HIS A 8 16.70 32.81 25.81
CA HIS A 8 15.36 32.32 26.20
C HIS A 8 15.28 30.85 25.77
N VAL A 9 15.73 29.97 26.67
CA VAL A 9 15.39 28.54 26.65
C VAL A 9 13.88 28.50 26.90
N LYS A 10 13.10 28.07 25.91
CA LYS A 10 11.65 27.89 26.11
C LYS A 10 11.46 26.59 26.87
N ASP A 11 10.73 26.69 27.97
CA ASP A 11 10.52 25.67 28.98
C ASP A 11 10.07 24.32 28.37
N ALA A 12 10.95 23.33 28.41
CA ALA A 12 10.54 21.94 28.39
C ALA A 12 9.95 21.65 29.78
N HIS A 13 8.61 21.58 29.88
CA HIS A 13 7.97 20.99 31.04
C HIS A 13 8.24 19.48 31.02
N VAL A 14 9.33 19.08 31.66
CA VAL A 14 9.60 17.68 31.98
C VAL A 14 8.68 17.30 33.14
N LEU A 15 7.51 16.75 32.83
CA LEU A 15 6.71 16.05 33.84
C LEU A 15 7.40 14.72 34.15
N ASN A 16 8.30 14.74 35.15
CA ASN A 16 8.84 13.51 35.72
C ASN A 16 7.74 12.84 36.56
N ALA A 17 7.00 11.92 35.94
CA ALA A 17 6.28 10.89 36.67
C ALA A 17 7.25 9.74 36.98
N PRO A 18 7.35 9.27 38.23
CA PRO A 18 8.20 8.13 38.55
C PRO A 18 7.51 6.86 38.05
N VAL A 19 7.94 6.33 36.91
CA VAL A 19 7.57 4.98 36.46
C VAL A 19 8.67 4.02 36.86
N SER A 20 8.33 3.19 37.84
CA SER A 20 9.08 2.02 38.26
C SER A 20 9.24 1.07 37.07
N GLY A 21 10.49 0.83 36.66
CA GLY A 21 10.98 -0.37 36.00
C GLY A 21 10.21 -0.88 34.79
N SER A 22 10.67 -0.50 33.59
CA SER A 22 10.84 -1.38 32.40
C SER A 22 11.19 -0.51 31.21
N ASP A 23 12.19 -0.92 30.43
CA ASP A 23 12.79 -0.18 29.31
C ASP A 23 11.77 0.59 28.43
N SER A 24 11.91 1.91 28.39
CA SER A 24 11.18 2.76 27.46
C SER A 24 11.80 2.69 26.07
N VAL A 25 11.08 2.07 25.13
CA VAL A 25 11.41 2.18 23.70
C VAL A 25 11.16 3.62 23.25
N ASN A 26 12.23 4.34 22.92
CA ASN A 26 12.12 5.69 22.33
C ASN A 26 11.64 5.58 20.87
N ILE A 27 10.33 5.69 20.67
CA ILE A 27 9.77 5.92 19.33
C ILE A 27 10.03 7.39 18.99
N VAL A 28 11.09 7.66 18.22
CA VAL A 28 11.33 8.98 17.63
C VAL A 28 10.27 9.22 16.56
N THR A 29 9.18 9.88 16.93
CA THR A 29 8.20 10.39 15.96
C THR A 29 8.79 11.56 15.18
N ASN A 30 9.36 11.28 14.02
CA ASN A 30 9.74 12.29 13.03
C ASN A 30 8.46 12.96 12.45
N HIS A 31 8.00 14.02 13.09
CA HIS A 31 6.97 14.90 12.53
C HIS A 31 7.57 15.80 11.45
N PHE A 32 7.65 15.28 10.22
CA PHE A 32 7.83 16.12 9.04
C PHE A 32 6.49 16.70 8.58
N SER A 33 6.44 18.02 8.47
CA SER A 33 5.33 18.86 8.04
C SER A 33 4.89 18.59 6.59
N SER A 34 3.93 17.70 6.43
CA SER A 34 3.05 17.61 5.25
C SER A 34 1.63 17.41 5.78
N PRO A 35 0.57 17.83 5.06
CA PRO A 35 -0.80 17.58 5.50
C PRO A 35 -0.93 16.11 5.89
N PRO A 36 -1.45 15.77 7.08
CA PRO A 36 -1.54 14.38 7.55
C PRO A 36 -2.24 13.48 6.53
N ASP A 37 -3.14 14.07 5.74
CA ASP A 37 -3.85 13.41 4.66
C ASP A 37 -2.95 12.98 3.49
N SER A 38 -1.88 13.72 3.16
CA SER A 38 -0.96 13.38 2.06
C SER A 38 -0.17 12.10 2.34
N LYS A 39 0.40 11.99 3.55
CA LYS A 39 1.19 10.81 3.94
C LYS A 39 0.32 9.57 4.08
N ARG A 40 -0.89 9.74 4.61
CA ARG A 40 -1.87 8.66 4.73
C ARG A 40 -2.32 8.16 3.36
N GLU A 41 -2.58 9.08 2.43
CA GLU A 41 -2.98 8.76 1.06
C GLU A 41 -1.85 8.06 0.28
N GLU A 42 -0.61 8.53 0.41
CA GLU A 42 0.56 7.87 -0.18
C GLU A 42 0.74 6.44 0.35
N PHE A 43 0.59 6.25 1.66
CA PHE A 43 0.67 4.91 2.27
C PHE A 43 -0.46 4.00 1.78
N ARG A 44 -1.69 4.53 1.69
CA ARG A 44 -2.83 3.79 1.11
C ARG A 44 -2.55 3.37 -0.33
N LYS A 45 -2.12 4.30 -1.20
CA LYS A 45 -1.77 4.01 -2.59
C LYS A 45 -0.65 2.98 -2.70
N TYR A 46 0.32 3.02 -1.79
CA TYR A 46 1.36 2.00 -1.71
C TYR A 46 0.77 0.61 -1.41
N LEU A 47 -0.10 0.48 -0.41
CA LEU A 47 -0.75 -0.79 -0.07
C LEU A 47 -1.65 -1.30 -1.21
N GLU A 48 -2.35 -0.40 -1.91
CA GLU A 48 -3.15 -0.72 -3.10
C GLU A 48 -2.24 -1.22 -4.24
N ARG A 49 -1.16 -0.49 -4.56
CA ARG A 49 -0.23 -0.86 -5.63
C ARG A 49 0.52 -2.15 -5.34
N ALA A 50 0.87 -2.39 -4.08
CA ALA A 50 1.58 -3.60 -3.64
C ALA A 50 0.64 -4.81 -3.46
N GLY A 51 -0.67 -4.66 -3.70
CA GLY A 51 -1.64 -5.76 -3.59
C GLY A 51 -2.00 -6.17 -2.16
N VAL A 52 -1.48 -5.48 -1.14
CA VAL A 52 -1.71 -5.82 0.28
C VAL A 52 -3.19 -5.72 0.65
N LEU A 53 -3.88 -4.69 0.16
CA LEU A 53 -5.31 -4.53 0.45
C LEU A 53 -6.16 -5.64 -0.18
N ASP A 54 -5.79 -6.08 -1.39
CA ASP A 54 -6.51 -7.14 -2.09
C ASP A 54 -6.30 -8.50 -1.38
N ALA A 55 -5.06 -8.82 -1.02
CA ALA A 55 -4.72 -10.01 -0.23
C ALA A 55 -5.48 -10.06 1.10
N LEU A 56 -5.49 -8.96 1.87
CA LEU A 56 -6.26 -8.88 3.12
C LEU A 56 -7.76 -9.05 2.88
N THR A 57 -8.30 -8.44 1.82
CA THR A 57 -9.71 -8.56 1.46
C THR A 57 -10.07 -10.02 1.13
N LYS A 58 -9.26 -10.71 0.32
CA LYS A 58 -9.46 -12.12 -0.03
C LYS A 58 -9.48 -13.03 1.19
N VAL A 59 -8.53 -12.86 2.13
CA VAL A 59 -8.49 -13.67 3.37
C VAL A 59 -9.71 -13.42 4.25
N LEU A 60 -10.16 -12.16 4.37
CA LEU A 60 -11.35 -11.82 5.16
C LEU A 60 -12.64 -12.33 4.52
N VAL A 61 -12.75 -12.28 3.19
CA VAL A 61 -13.88 -12.86 2.45
C VAL A 61 -13.89 -14.37 2.63
N SER A 62 -12.75 -15.04 2.45
CA SER A 62 -12.61 -16.48 2.68
C SER A 62 -13.04 -16.87 4.10
N LEU A 63 -12.56 -16.15 5.12
CA LEU A 63 -12.99 -16.37 6.51
C LEU A 63 -14.51 -16.11 6.69
N TYR A 64 -15.08 -15.14 5.99
CA TYR A 64 -16.52 -14.86 6.03
C TYR A 64 -17.36 -15.94 5.35
N GLU A 65 -16.83 -16.58 4.31
CA GLU A 65 -17.53 -17.63 3.55
C GLU A 65 -17.39 -19.02 4.16
N GLU A 66 -16.44 -19.24 5.08
CA GLU A 66 -16.28 -20.52 5.77
C GLU A 66 -17.59 -21.01 6.41
N PRO A 67 -18.13 -22.18 5.99
CA PRO A 67 -19.39 -22.72 6.50
C PRO A 67 -19.33 -23.06 7.99
N GLU A 68 -18.15 -23.48 8.45
CA GLU A 68 -17.84 -23.71 9.86
C GLU A 68 -16.74 -22.73 10.27
N LYS A 69 -17.09 -21.76 11.13
CA LYS A 69 -16.12 -20.74 11.54
C LYS A 69 -15.00 -21.38 12.35
N PRO A 70 -13.73 -21.11 12.04
CA PRO A 70 -12.62 -21.64 12.81
C PRO A 70 -12.67 -21.10 14.24
N ASP A 71 -12.38 -21.96 15.22
CA ASP A 71 -12.30 -21.59 16.63
C ASP A 71 -11.25 -20.49 16.88
N ASP A 72 -10.15 -20.51 16.13
CA ASP A 72 -9.12 -19.46 16.13
C ASP A 72 -9.06 -18.76 14.76
N ALA A 73 -9.83 -17.68 14.63
CA ALA A 73 -9.84 -16.83 13.45
C ALA A 73 -8.48 -16.15 13.18
N LEU A 74 -7.67 -15.88 14.22
CA LEU A 74 -6.36 -15.24 14.02
C LEU A 74 -5.36 -16.24 13.42
N GLU A 75 -5.41 -17.50 13.86
CA GLU A 75 -4.60 -18.57 13.25
C GLU A 75 -4.99 -18.81 11.79
N TYR A 76 -6.29 -18.84 11.49
CA TYR A 76 -6.79 -18.91 10.12
C TYR A 76 -6.19 -17.79 9.25
N ILE A 77 -6.25 -16.54 9.72
CA ILE A 77 -5.72 -15.38 8.99
C ILE A 77 -4.19 -15.52 8.81
N ARG A 78 -3.45 -15.95 9.83
CA ARG A 78 -1.99 -16.14 9.73
C ARG A 78 -1.61 -17.18 8.68
N GLN A 79 -2.31 -18.32 8.66
CA GLN A 79 -2.05 -19.39 7.69
C GLN A 79 -2.41 -18.97 6.28
N ASN A 80 -3.56 -18.33 6.09
CA ASN A 80 -4.01 -17.89 4.77
C ASN A 80 -3.21 -16.70 4.24
N LEU A 81 -2.73 -15.80 5.10
CA LEU A 81 -1.79 -14.74 4.69
C LEU A 81 -0.38 -15.28 4.43
N GLY A 82 0.10 -16.22 5.23
CA GLY A 82 1.41 -16.87 5.03
C GLY A 82 1.45 -17.80 3.81
N GLY A 83 0.28 -18.29 3.38
CA GLY A 83 0.11 -19.05 2.15
C GLY A 83 0.05 -18.21 0.88
N ILE A 84 -0.20 -16.89 0.99
CA ILE A 84 -0.04 -15.95 -0.13
C ILE A 84 1.46 -15.72 -0.28
N THR A 85 2.08 -16.46 -1.20
CA THR A 85 3.51 -16.33 -1.46
C THR A 85 3.79 -15.13 -2.35
N GLU A 86 5.03 -14.63 -2.34
CA GLU A 86 5.48 -13.61 -3.31
C GLU A 86 5.22 -14.04 -4.76
N ALA A 87 5.29 -15.36 -5.02
CA ALA A 87 4.97 -15.94 -6.33
C ALA A 87 3.49 -15.78 -6.71
N ASP A 88 2.56 -15.88 -5.77
CA ASP A 88 1.13 -15.69 -6.06
C ASP A 88 0.82 -14.24 -6.44
N ILE A 89 1.45 -13.28 -5.75
CA ILE A 89 1.35 -11.84 -6.05
C ILE A 89 1.98 -11.54 -7.41
N GLU A 90 3.15 -12.11 -7.70
CA GLU A 90 3.83 -11.96 -8.99
C GLU A 90 3.00 -12.55 -10.14
N VAL A 91 2.39 -13.72 -9.95
CA VAL A 91 1.50 -14.34 -10.94
C VAL A 91 0.28 -13.47 -11.24
N GLU A 92 -0.36 -12.89 -10.22
CA GLU A 92 -1.48 -11.97 -10.44
C GLU A 92 -1.07 -10.69 -11.17
N THR A 93 0.10 -10.15 -10.84
CA THR A 93 0.67 -8.97 -11.51
C THR A 93 0.93 -9.27 -12.98
N LEU A 94 1.61 -10.37 -13.28
CA LEU A 94 1.92 -10.81 -14.65
C LEU A 94 0.65 -11.08 -15.47
N LYS A 95 -0.39 -11.66 -14.86
CA LYS A 95 -1.70 -11.85 -15.53
C LYS A 95 -2.31 -10.53 -15.94
N LYS A 96 -2.29 -9.52 -15.06
CA LYS A 96 -2.82 -8.19 -15.36
C LYS A 96 -2.06 -7.53 -16.51
N GLU A 97 -0.73 -7.56 -16.48
CA GLU A 97 0.10 -7.02 -17.56
C GLU A 97 -0.15 -7.72 -18.90
N LEU A 98 -0.33 -9.05 -18.87
CA LEU A 98 -0.65 -9.84 -20.05
C LEU A 98 -2.00 -9.42 -20.66
N ASP A 99 -3.01 -9.19 -19.84
CA ASP A 99 -4.33 -8.79 -20.31
C ASP A 99 -4.33 -7.36 -20.88
N GLU A 100 -3.61 -6.43 -20.25
CA GLU A 100 -3.39 -5.08 -20.78
C GLU A 100 -2.64 -5.11 -22.13
N ALA A 101 -1.62 -5.96 -22.25
CA ALA A 101 -0.89 -6.14 -23.50
C ALA A 101 -1.77 -6.71 -24.62
N LYS A 102 -2.60 -7.73 -24.30
CA LYS A 102 -3.56 -8.31 -25.25
C LYS A 102 -4.61 -7.29 -25.69
N ALA A 103 -5.10 -6.45 -24.78
CA ALA A 103 -6.03 -5.37 -25.11
C ALA A 103 -5.41 -4.37 -26.10
N LYS A 104 -4.16 -3.92 -25.84
CA LYS A 104 -3.40 -3.07 -26.77
C LYS A 104 -3.18 -3.71 -28.14
N ILE A 105 -2.81 -4.99 -28.18
CA ILE A 105 -2.64 -5.72 -29.44
C ILE A 105 -3.94 -5.72 -30.24
N THR A 106 -5.08 -5.96 -29.57
CA THR A 106 -6.40 -5.98 -30.22
C THR A 106 -6.77 -4.60 -30.77
N GLU A 107 -6.54 -3.54 -29.98
CA GLU A 107 -6.77 -2.16 -30.40
C GLU A 107 -5.93 -1.77 -31.62
N LEU A 108 -4.62 -2.08 -31.59
CA LEU A 108 -3.70 -1.77 -32.68
C LEU A 108 -4.03 -2.57 -33.94
N LYS A 109 -4.41 -3.84 -33.82
CA LYS A 109 -4.88 -4.65 -34.95
C LYS A 109 -6.15 -4.06 -35.58
N ALA A 110 -7.11 -3.61 -34.77
CA ALA A 110 -8.32 -2.95 -35.28
C ALA A 110 -8.00 -1.64 -36.01
N LYS A 111 -7.04 -0.85 -35.50
CA LYS A 111 -6.56 0.36 -36.17
C LYS A 111 -5.89 0.04 -37.51
N LEU A 112 -5.03 -0.97 -37.57
CA LEU A 112 -4.38 -1.41 -38.81
C LEU A 112 -5.38 -1.77 -39.90
N VAL A 113 -6.37 -2.60 -39.57
CA VAL A 113 -7.44 -3.00 -40.52
C VAL A 113 -8.19 -1.79 -41.05
N LYS A 114 -8.45 -0.79 -40.21
CA LYS A 114 -9.13 0.44 -40.62
C LYS A 114 -8.28 1.27 -41.61
N TYR A 115 -6.98 1.41 -41.35
CA TYR A 115 -6.07 2.14 -42.24
C TYR A 115 -5.92 1.44 -43.60
N GLU A 116 -5.81 0.11 -43.63
CA GLU A 116 -5.74 -0.66 -44.88
C GLU A 116 -7.02 -0.57 -45.71
N ALA A 117 -8.19 -0.45 -45.06
CA ALA A 117 -9.48 -0.28 -45.74
C ALA A 117 -9.64 1.12 -46.36
N ASP A 118 -9.07 2.15 -45.73
CA ASP A 118 -9.13 3.54 -46.22
C ASP A 118 -8.11 3.78 -47.37
N GLU A 119 -6.95 3.10 -47.40
CA GLU A 119 -6.00 3.17 -48.53
C GLU A 119 -6.47 2.44 -49.80
N GLY A 120 -7.37 1.46 -49.68
CA GLY A 120 -7.92 0.71 -50.81
C GLY A 120 -9.07 1.40 -51.56
N ALA A 121 -9.58 2.53 -51.06
CA ALA A 121 -10.74 3.23 -51.61
C ALA A 121 -10.39 4.40 -52.55
N ASP A 122 -9.10 4.71 -52.74
CA ASP A 122 -8.61 5.87 -53.50
C ASP A 122 -7.79 5.48 -54.75
N ASN A 123 -7.98 4.26 -55.29
CA ASN A 123 -7.30 3.77 -56.50
C ASN A 123 -8.27 3.19 -57.54
#